data_AF-A0A315WQY4-F1
#
_entry.id   AF-A0A315WQY4-F1
#
_cell.length_a   1.000
_cell.length_b   1.000
_cell.length_c   1.000
_cell.angle_alpha   90.00
_cell.angle_beta   90.00
_cell.angle_gamma   90.00
#
_symmetry.space_group_name_H-M   'P 1'
#
loop_
_entity.id
_entity.type
_entity.pdbx_description
1 polymer ?
#
loop_
_entity_poly.entity_id
_entity_poly.type
_entity_poly.pdbx_seq_one_letter_code
_entity_poly.pdbx_strand_id
1 'polypeptide(L)'
;MNTRAYSAAQIVLHWLSAVVIIWTLASGFLLGLDVLGRNEQLARFNVALTTVFIPFFVLRCVLRLIRPVNKLATGNATQALLAELVHALLYGVTALVLLTGVLMMRQPIDVFGWVQFPAPLDIGPLSAGLGSLHIGACVVLSLLVALHAGAVLLHTLAGRPVLKRMSVFR
;
A
#
# COMPACT_ATOMS: atom_id res chain seq x y z
N MET A 1 24.24 22.84 -2.79
CA MET A 1 23.26 22.25 -1.85
C MET A 1 22.52 21.13 -2.59
N ASN A 2 22.74 19.87 -2.20
CA ASN A 2 22.12 18.71 -2.85
C ASN A 2 20.61 18.71 -2.57
N THR A 3 19.82 19.29 -3.47
CA THR A 3 18.35 19.33 -3.38
C THR A 3 17.78 17.96 -3.74
N ARG A 4 17.96 16.97 -2.84
CA ARG A 4 17.16 15.74 -2.88
C ARG A 4 15.70 16.13 -2.65
N ALA A 5 14.86 15.99 -3.67
CA ALA A 5 13.41 16.18 -3.54
C ALA A 5 12.75 15.16 -2.59
N TYR A 6 13.41 14.00 -2.39
CA TYR A 6 13.00 12.94 -1.45
C TYR A 6 14.19 12.43 -0.64
N SER A 7 13.98 12.17 0.66
CA SER A 7 15.00 11.53 1.50
C SER A 7 15.19 10.05 1.13
N ALA A 8 16.35 9.48 1.44
CA ALA A 8 16.60 8.05 1.22
C ALA A 8 15.54 7.18 1.93
N ALA A 9 15.16 7.56 3.15
CA ALA A 9 14.10 6.89 3.90
C ALA A 9 12.75 6.91 3.18
N GLN A 10 12.35 8.05 2.59
CA GLN A 10 11.10 8.14 1.82
C GLN A 10 11.13 7.23 0.58
N ILE A 11 12.27 7.11 -0.08
CA ILE A 11 12.43 6.25 -1.26
C ILE A 11 12.39 4.77 -0.86
N VAL A 12 13.12 4.38 0.18
CA VAL A 12 13.14 2.99 0.68
C VAL A 12 11.75 2.56 1.14
N LEU A 13 11.08 3.39 1.96
CA LEU A 13 9.70 3.12 2.36
C LEU A 13 8.74 3.13 1.17
N HIS A 14 9.03 3.91 0.12
CA HIS A 14 8.22 3.89 -1.10
C HIS A 14 8.21 2.51 -1.73
N TRP A 15 9.40 2.00 -2.04
CA TRP A 15 9.59 0.70 -2.70
C TRP A 15 9.20 -0.47 -1.82
N LEU A 16 9.50 -0.41 -0.51
CA LEU A 16 9.05 -1.42 0.44
C LEU A 16 7.53 -1.56 0.40
N SER A 17 6.78 -0.45 0.46
CA SER A 17 5.32 -0.54 0.34
C SER A 17 4.88 -1.04 -1.02
N ALA A 18 5.53 -0.62 -2.11
CA ALA A 18 5.14 -1.05 -3.44
C ALA A 18 5.24 -2.57 -3.58
N VAL A 19 6.36 -3.16 -3.13
CA VAL A 19 6.58 -4.61 -3.14
C VAL A 19 5.55 -5.33 -2.27
N VAL A 20 5.36 -4.87 -1.02
CA VAL A 20 4.40 -5.50 -0.11
C VAL A 20 2.98 -5.41 -0.65
N ILE A 21 2.51 -4.23 -1.07
CA ILE A 21 1.14 -4.03 -1.59
C ILE A 21 0.89 -4.89 -2.82
N ILE A 22 1.83 -4.94 -3.77
CA ILE A 22 1.68 -5.77 -4.98
C ILE A 22 1.58 -7.24 -4.60
N TRP A 23 2.47 -7.73 -3.73
CA TRP A 23 2.44 -9.11 -3.26
C TRP A 23 1.14 -9.45 -2.54
N THR A 24 0.70 -8.62 -1.59
CA THR A 24 -0.45 -8.89 -0.73
C THR A 24 -1.75 -8.84 -1.52
N LEU A 25 -1.86 -7.94 -2.50
CA LEU A 25 -3.00 -7.90 -3.44
C LEU A 25 -2.99 -9.13 -4.34
N ALA A 26 -1.87 -9.46 -4.98
CA ALA A 26 -1.79 -10.60 -5.87
C ALA A 26 -2.12 -11.91 -5.14
N SER A 27 -1.43 -12.19 -4.03
CA SER A 27 -1.69 -13.38 -3.21
C SER A 27 -3.10 -13.39 -2.62
N GLY A 28 -3.63 -12.24 -2.20
CA GLY A 28 -5.00 -12.10 -1.70
C GLY A 28 -6.05 -12.45 -2.75
N PHE A 29 -5.94 -11.95 -3.97
CA PHE A 29 -6.85 -12.31 -5.07
C PHE A 29 -6.70 -13.76 -5.51
N LEU A 30 -5.48 -14.29 -5.58
CA LEU A 30 -5.25 -15.69 -5.91
C LEU A 30 -5.93 -16.65 -4.91
N LEU A 31 -5.92 -16.30 -3.63
CA LEU A 31 -6.64 -17.04 -2.59
C LEU A 31 -8.16 -16.81 -2.68
N GLY A 32 -8.61 -15.56 -2.85
CA GLY A 32 -10.03 -15.22 -2.89
C GLY A 32 -10.78 -15.75 -4.10
N LEU A 33 -10.08 -15.97 -5.22
CA LEU A 33 -10.62 -16.58 -6.45
C LEU A 33 -10.45 -18.10 -6.49
N ASP A 34 -9.94 -18.72 -5.41
CA ASP A 34 -9.66 -20.16 -5.30
C ASP A 34 -8.73 -20.71 -6.40
N VAL A 35 -7.89 -19.85 -6.99
CA VAL A 35 -6.97 -20.22 -8.09
C VAL A 35 -5.89 -21.20 -7.62
N LEU A 36 -5.48 -21.09 -6.36
CA LEU A 36 -4.46 -21.92 -5.73
C LEU A 36 -5.04 -23.03 -4.84
N GLY A 37 -6.37 -23.17 -4.79
CA GLY A 37 -7.06 -23.99 -3.80
C GLY A 37 -6.87 -23.46 -2.36
N ARG A 38 -7.23 -24.30 -1.38
CA ARG A 38 -7.04 -24.01 0.06
C ARG A 38 -5.55 -23.97 0.42
N ASN A 39 -4.94 -22.79 0.39
CA ASN A 39 -3.56 -22.56 0.79
C ASN A 39 -3.46 -21.71 2.07
N GLU A 40 -3.58 -22.36 3.22
CA GLU A 40 -3.56 -21.70 4.54
C GLU A 40 -2.21 -21.04 4.84
N GLN A 41 -1.10 -21.62 4.38
CA GLN A 41 0.22 -21.07 4.63
C GLN A 41 0.40 -19.73 3.92
N LEU A 42 -0.07 -19.61 2.67
CA LEU A 42 -0.05 -18.35 1.94
C LEU A 42 -0.96 -17.31 2.60
N ALA A 43 -2.15 -17.72 3.07
CA ALA A 43 -3.05 -16.83 3.81
C ALA A 43 -2.41 -16.29 5.09
N ARG A 44 -1.83 -17.18 5.92
CA ARG A 44 -1.12 -16.79 7.15
C ARG A 44 0.08 -15.89 6.86
N PHE A 45 0.84 -16.19 5.80
CA PHE A 45 1.96 -15.35 5.37
C PHE A 45 1.51 -13.94 4.97
N ASN A 46 0.41 -13.82 4.22
CA ASN A 46 -0.14 -12.53 3.81
C ASN A 46 -0.56 -11.69 5.03
N VAL A 47 -1.24 -12.30 6.00
CA VAL A 47 -1.64 -11.65 7.26
C VAL A 47 -0.42 -11.24 8.10
N ALA A 48 0.56 -12.12 8.28
CA ALA A 48 1.77 -11.82 9.03
C ALA A 48 2.56 -10.67 8.37
N LEU A 49 2.75 -10.73 7.06
CA LEU A 49 3.46 -9.71 6.29
C LEU A 49 2.77 -8.34 6.39
N THR A 50 1.45 -8.29 6.22
CA THR A 50 0.68 -7.04 6.33
C THR A 50 0.71 -6.48 7.75
N THR A 51 0.67 -7.34 8.77
CA THR A 51 0.77 -6.93 10.18
C THR A 51 2.11 -6.24 10.48
N VAL A 52 3.22 -6.82 10.02
CA VAL A 52 4.55 -6.20 10.12
C VAL A 52 4.64 -4.94 9.28
N PHE A 53 3.94 -4.87 8.16
CA PHE A 53 3.96 -3.72 7.26
C PHE A 53 3.25 -2.48 7.83
N ILE A 54 2.21 -2.65 8.65
CA ILE A 54 1.44 -1.55 9.26
C ILE A 54 2.33 -0.45 9.88
N PRO A 55 3.27 -0.73 10.80
CA PRO A 55 4.13 0.31 11.38
C PRO A 55 4.99 1.03 10.34
N PHE A 56 5.50 0.34 9.30
CA PHE A 56 6.25 0.99 8.22
C PHE A 56 5.36 1.91 7.38
N PHE A 57 4.11 1.50 7.15
CA PHE A 57 3.13 2.33 6.46
C PHE A 57 2.77 3.58 7.28
N VAL A 58 2.56 3.44 8.60
CA VAL A 58 2.35 4.58 9.50
C VAL A 58 3.54 5.52 9.47
N LEU A 59 4.77 5.01 9.57
CA LEU A 59 5.98 5.81 9.46
C LEU A 59 6.04 6.56 8.11
N ARG A 60 5.67 5.89 7.02
CA ARG A 60 5.60 6.51 5.69
C ARG A 60 4.58 7.67 5.65
N CYS A 61 3.40 7.49 6.24
CA CYS A 61 2.38 8.54 6.35
C CYS A 61 2.92 9.74 7.16
N VAL A 62 3.52 9.49 8.32
CA VAL A 62 4.11 10.53 9.17
C VAL A 62 5.21 11.30 8.43
N LEU A 63 6.10 10.61 7.73
CA LEU A 63 7.16 11.25 6.95
C LEU A 63 6.62 12.08 5.78
N ARG A 64 5.49 11.68 5.18
CA ARG A 64 4.83 12.47 4.14
C ARG A 64 4.24 13.76 4.70
N LEU A 65 3.69 13.74 5.92
CA LEU A 65 3.14 14.91 6.59
C LEU A 65 4.22 15.90 7.04
N ILE A 66 5.33 15.38 7.59
CA ILE A 66 6.44 16.22 8.10
C ILE A 66 7.27 16.80 6.95
N ARG A 67 7.39 16.08 5.82
CA ARG A 67 8.20 16.49 4.66
C ARG A 67 7.34 16.54 3.38
N PRO A 68 6.45 17.54 3.26
CA PRO A 68 5.70 17.74 2.03
C PRO A 68 6.66 18.06 0.88
N VAL A 69 6.43 17.41 -0.26
CA VAL A 69 7.28 17.56 -1.44
C VAL A 69 6.97 18.91 -2.07
N ASN A 70 8.02 19.70 -2.34
CA ASN A 70 7.87 21.05 -2.87
C ASN A 70 7.21 21.04 -4.26
N LYS A 71 6.07 21.75 -4.37
CA LYS A 71 5.04 21.61 -5.41
C LYS A 71 5.37 22.26 -6.77
N LEU A 72 6.46 23.01 -6.85
CA LEU A 72 6.66 24.04 -7.89
C LEU A 72 7.43 23.60 -9.15
N ALA A 73 7.82 22.32 -9.28
CA ALA A 73 8.81 21.93 -10.31
C ALA A 73 8.24 21.26 -11.57
N THR A 74 6.92 21.21 -11.78
CA THR A 74 6.32 20.42 -12.89
C THR A 74 5.69 21.23 -14.02
N GLY A 75 5.62 22.57 -13.94
CA GLY A 75 5.17 23.45 -15.03
C GLY A 75 3.68 23.33 -15.42
N ASN A 76 2.98 22.26 -15.02
CA ASN A 76 1.56 22.05 -15.27
C ASN A 76 0.81 21.76 -13.95
N ALA A 77 0.02 22.73 -13.51
CA ALA A 77 -0.71 22.69 -12.24
C ALA A 77 -1.75 21.56 -12.18
N THR A 78 -2.40 21.21 -13.30
CA THR A 78 -3.42 20.14 -13.32
C THR A 78 -2.78 18.77 -13.14
N GLN A 79 -1.65 18.51 -13.80
CA GLN A 79 -0.89 17.26 -13.60
C GLN A 79 -0.38 17.12 -12.17
N ALA A 80 0.07 18.23 -11.55
CA ALA A 80 0.50 18.22 -10.16
C ALA A 80 -0.65 17.91 -9.19
N LEU A 81 -1.82 18.52 -9.41
CA LEU A 81 -3.02 18.29 -8.60
C LEU A 81 -3.52 16.84 -8.73
N LEU A 82 -3.60 16.31 -9.95
CA LEU A 82 -4.02 14.92 -10.18
C LEU A 82 -3.05 13.94 -9.53
N ALA A 83 -1.75 14.18 -9.64
CA ALA A 83 -0.76 13.35 -8.96
C ALA A 83 -0.96 13.41 -7.44
N GLU A 84 -1.17 14.58 -6.84
CA GLU A 84 -1.42 14.73 -5.40
C GLU A 84 -2.69 13.96 -4.98
N LEU A 85 -3.77 14.08 -5.74
CA LEU A 85 -5.03 13.37 -5.50
C LEU A 85 -4.85 11.85 -5.55
N VAL A 86 -4.20 11.32 -6.58
CA VAL A 86 -3.95 9.87 -6.70
C VAL A 86 -3.10 9.37 -5.53
N HIS A 87 -2.06 10.11 -5.12
CA HIS A 87 -1.28 9.73 -3.95
C HIS A 87 -2.14 9.76 -2.68
N ALA A 88 -2.93 10.81 -2.45
CA ALA A 88 -3.81 10.90 -1.29
C ALA A 88 -4.81 9.73 -1.23
N LEU A 89 -5.40 9.36 -2.38
CA LEU A 89 -6.26 8.20 -2.51
C LEU A 89 -5.50 6.89 -2.22
N LEU A 90 -4.29 6.71 -2.76
CA LEU A 90 -3.46 5.54 -2.44
C LEU A 90 -3.19 5.42 -0.94
N TYR A 91 -2.86 6.52 -0.26
CA TYR A 91 -2.66 6.52 1.20
C TYR A 91 -3.95 6.16 1.94
N GLY A 92 -5.06 6.83 1.62
CA GLY A 92 -6.34 6.61 2.29
C GLY A 92 -6.88 5.19 2.09
N VAL A 93 -6.88 4.69 0.85
CA VAL A 93 -7.36 3.35 0.53
C VAL A 93 -6.43 2.28 1.11
N THR A 94 -5.11 2.46 1.08
CA THR A 94 -4.19 1.50 1.74
C THR A 94 -4.44 1.45 3.25
N ALA A 95 -4.64 2.58 3.91
CA ALA A 95 -4.99 2.63 5.33
C ALA A 95 -6.31 1.88 5.60
N LEU A 96 -7.32 2.09 4.75
CA LEU A 96 -8.61 1.39 4.85
C LEU A 96 -8.45 -0.13 4.68
N VAL A 97 -7.69 -0.59 3.70
CA VAL A 97 -7.40 -2.02 3.47
C VAL A 97 -6.70 -2.63 4.68
N LEU A 98 -5.66 -1.99 5.22
CA LEU A 98 -4.94 -2.49 6.39
C LEU A 98 -5.82 -2.54 7.64
N LEU A 99 -6.61 -1.47 7.88
CA LEU A 99 -7.51 -1.40 9.02
C LEU A 99 -8.60 -2.47 8.95
N THR A 100 -9.30 -2.55 7.81
CA THR A 100 -10.34 -3.56 7.60
C THR A 100 -9.78 -4.98 7.63
N GLY A 101 -8.56 -5.18 7.13
CA GLY A 101 -7.87 -6.47 7.13
C GLY A 101 -7.57 -6.98 8.53
N VAL A 102 -7.16 -6.09 9.43
CA VAL A 102 -6.97 -6.43 10.86
C VAL A 102 -8.31 -6.67 11.53
N LEU A 103 -9.28 -5.77 11.34
CA LEU A 103 -10.58 -5.83 12.02
C LEU A 103 -11.46 -7.02 11.58
N MET A 104 -11.27 -7.56 10.37
CA MET A 104 -12.03 -8.72 9.91
C MET A 104 -11.48 -10.05 10.46
N MET A 105 -10.31 -10.07 11.10
CA MET A 105 -9.69 -11.30 11.62
C MET A 105 -10.46 -11.83 12.84
N ARG A 106 -10.88 -13.09 12.74
CA ARG A 106 -11.53 -13.82 13.84
C ARG A 106 -10.58 -14.74 14.61
N GLN A 107 -9.45 -15.08 13.99
CA GLN A 107 -8.43 -15.91 14.62
C GLN A 107 -7.28 -15.03 15.12
N PRO A 108 -6.52 -15.51 16.12
CA PRO A 108 -5.29 -14.84 16.53
C PRO A 108 -4.36 -14.61 15.34
N ILE A 109 -3.76 -13.42 15.30
CA ILE A 109 -2.80 -13.04 14.28
C ILE A 109 -1.44 -13.55 14.72
N ASP A 110 -0.93 -14.57 14.04
CA ASP A 110 0.42 -15.11 14.27
C ASP A 110 1.43 -14.46 13.33
N VAL A 111 2.39 -13.73 13.89
CA VAL A 111 3.44 -13.04 13.14
C VAL A 111 4.67 -13.95 13.10
N PHE A 112 4.71 -14.80 12.07
CA PHE A 112 5.82 -15.72 11.78
C PHE A 112 6.23 -16.63 12.97
N GLY A 113 5.33 -16.89 13.92
CA GLY A 113 5.60 -17.67 15.13
C GLY A 113 6.37 -16.92 16.22
N TRP A 114 6.69 -15.63 16.03
CA TRP A 114 7.45 -14.84 17.01
C TRP A 114 6.55 -14.13 18.01
N VAL A 115 5.45 -13.57 17.52
CA VAL A 115 4.50 -12.79 18.31
C VAL A 115 3.09 -13.15 17.87
N GLN A 116 2.20 -13.38 18.84
CA GLN A 116 0.78 -13.59 18.58
C GLN A 116 -0.02 -12.42 19.15
N PHE A 117 -0.88 -11.85 18.32
CA PHE A 117 -1.85 -10.85 18.75
C PHE A 117 -3.24 -11.50 18.86
N PRO A 118 -3.99 -11.23 19.93
CA PRO A 118 -5.38 -11.66 20.01
C PRO A 118 -6.19 -11.03 18.87
N ALA A 119 -7.27 -11.70 18.47
CA ALA A 119 -8.20 -11.13 17.50
C ALA A 119 -8.68 -9.75 18.02
N PRO A 120 -8.66 -8.69 17.20
CA PRO A 120 -8.81 -7.32 17.70
C PRO A 120 -10.17 -7.08 18.38
N LEU A 121 -11.25 -7.63 17.82
CA LEU A 121 -12.61 -7.46 18.32
C LEU A 121 -13.49 -8.65 17.90
N ASP A 122 -14.33 -9.16 18.82
CA ASP A 122 -15.44 -10.04 18.46
C ASP A 122 -16.66 -9.17 18.07
N ILE A 123 -16.68 -8.74 16.82
CA ILE A 123 -17.71 -7.86 16.24
C ILE A 123 -18.92 -8.63 15.68
N GLY A 124 -19.02 -9.94 15.96
CA GLY A 124 -20.18 -10.76 15.57
C GLY A 124 -20.61 -10.57 14.10
N PRO A 125 -21.88 -10.21 13.81
CA PRO A 125 -22.42 -10.12 12.44
C PRO A 125 -21.78 -9.02 11.57
N LEU A 126 -21.14 -8.00 12.17
CA LEU A 126 -20.51 -6.90 11.41
C LEU A 126 -19.24 -7.33 10.65
N SER A 127 -18.64 -8.45 11.04
CA SER A 127 -17.44 -9.00 10.39
C SER A 127 -17.66 -9.34 8.92
N ALA A 128 -18.87 -9.77 8.53
CA ALA A 128 -19.20 -10.02 7.12
C ALA A 128 -19.18 -8.72 6.30
N GLY A 129 -19.69 -7.62 6.87
CA GLY A 129 -19.63 -6.29 6.26
C GLY A 129 -18.19 -5.80 6.07
N LEU A 130 -17.31 -6.03 7.06
CA LEU A 130 -15.90 -5.69 6.94
C LEU A 130 -15.17 -6.50 5.87
N GLY A 131 -15.47 -7.80 5.73
CA GLY A 131 -14.91 -8.62 4.65
C GLY A 131 -15.28 -8.08 3.28
N SER A 132 -16.56 -7.76 3.06
CA SER A 132 -17.01 -7.14 1.81
C SER A 132 -16.36 -5.78 1.55
N LEU A 133 -16.26 -4.94 2.59
CA LEU A 133 -15.58 -3.64 2.50
C LEU A 133 -14.10 -3.80 2.18
N HIS A 134 -13.42 -4.77 2.80
CA HIS A 134 -12.01 -5.07 2.57
C HIS A 134 -11.77 -5.49 1.11
N ILE A 135 -12.57 -6.44 0.59
CA ILE A 135 -12.48 -6.88 -0.81
C ILE A 135 -12.72 -5.71 -1.76
N GLY A 136 -13.77 -4.91 -1.53
CA GLY A 136 -14.05 -3.71 -2.33
C GLY A 136 -12.88 -2.71 -2.32
N ALA A 137 -12.30 -2.46 -1.14
CA ALA A 137 -11.14 -1.59 -0.99
C ALA A 137 -9.89 -2.16 -1.69
N CYS A 138 -9.68 -3.48 -1.67
CA CYS A 138 -8.60 -4.15 -2.41
C CYS A 138 -8.73 -4.00 -3.92
N VAL A 139 -9.96 -4.09 -4.46
CA VAL A 139 -10.21 -3.84 -5.89
C VAL A 139 -9.89 -2.40 -6.26
N VAL A 140 -10.40 -1.43 -5.48
CA VAL A 140 -10.11 0.00 -5.69
C VAL A 140 -8.61 0.28 -5.59
N LEU A 141 -7.93 -0.28 -4.60
CA LEU A 141 -6.49 -0.13 -4.43
C LEU A 141 -5.72 -0.67 -5.64
N SER A 142 -6.13 -1.82 -6.16
CA SER A 142 -5.49 -2.44 -7.33
C SER A 142 -5.60 -1.55 -8.57
N LEU A 143 -6.78 -0.97 -8.80
CA LEU A 143 -7.00 -0.03 -9.90
C LEU A 143 -6.15 1.24 -9.74
N LEU A 144 -6.07 1.79 -8.53
CA LEU A 144 -5.23 2.96 -8.25
C LEU A 144 -3.74 2.67 -8.44
N VAL A 145 -3.26 1.51 -8.00
CA VAL A 145 -1.87 1.07 -8.20
C VAL A 145 -1.57 0.89 -9.68
N ALA A 146 -2.45 0.24 -10.44
CA ALA A 146 -2.31 0.06 -11.88
C ALA A 146 -2.29 1.41 -12.62
N LEU A 147 -3.19 2.33 -12.28
CA LEU A 147 -3.23 3.68 -12.84
C LEU A 147 -1.96 4.46 -12.52
N HIS A 148 -1.50 4.40 -11.27
CA HIS A 148 -0.28 5.08 -10.83
C HIS A 148 0.96 4.55 -11.57
N ALA A 149 1.14 3.23 -11.59
CA ALA A 149 2.26 2.59 -12.28
C ALA A 149 2.21 2.84 -13.79
N GLY A 150 1.02 2.76 -14.39
CA GLY A 150 0.79 3.06 -15.81
C GLY A 150 1.12 4.51 -16.16
N ALA A 151 0.71 5.48 -15.33
CA ALA A 151 1.07 6.88 -15.52
C ALA A 151 2.59 7.11 -15.43
N VAL A 152 3.28 6.45 -14.49
CA VAL A 152 4.74 6.51 -14.37
C VAL A 152 5.42 5.93 -15.62
N LEU A 153 4.92 4.80 -16.13
CA LEU A 153 5.43 4.18 -17.35
C LEU A 153 5.24 5.10 -18.56
N LEU A 154 4.03 5.62 -18.77
CA LEU A 154 3.72 6.54 -19.86
C LEU A 154 4.59 7.80 -19.82
N HIS A 155 4.78 8.40 -18.64
CA HIS A 155 5.66 9.56 -18.50
C HIS A 155 7.12 9.23 -18.79
N THR A 156 7.58 8.05 -18.38
CA THR A 156 8.96 7.59 -18.64
C THR A 156 9.17 7.36 -20.13
N LEU A 157 8.21 6.72 -20.82
CA LEU A 157 8.23 6.52 -22.27
C LEU A 157 8.14 7.84 -23.05
N ALA A 158 7.40 8.83 -22.53
CA ALA A 158 7.32 10.18 -23.09
C ALA A 158 8.54 11.07 -22.78
N GLY A 159 9.66 10.49 -22.35
CA GLY A 159 10.93 11.21 -22.13
C GLY A 159 10.99 12.02 -20.83
N ARG A 160 10.05 11.84 -19.90
CA ARG A 160 10.06 12.47 -18.57
C ARG A 160 10.46 11.42 -17.53
N PRO A 161 11.74 11.32 -17.14
CA PRO A 161 12.20 10.24 -16.27
C PRO A 161 11.78 10.47 -14.81
N VAL A 162 10.50 10.25 -14.50
CA VAL A 162 9.91 10.42 -13.17
C VAL A 162 10.53 9.45 -12.18
N LEU A 163 10.88 8.24 -12.62
CA LEU A 163 11.56 7.21 -11.83
C LEU A 163 12.90 7.68 -11.26
N LYS A 164 13.62 8.59 -11.93
CA LYS A 164 14.89 9.13 -11.42
C LYS A 164 14.73 9.90 -10.10
N ARG A 165 13.51 10.35 -9.76
CA ARG A 165 13.21 11.00 -8.48
C ARG A 165 13.00 10.01 -7.33
N MET A 166 12.83 8.73 -7.65
CA MET A 166 12.62 7.62 -6.71
C MET A 166 13.76 6.59 -6.73
N SER A 167 14.95 6.96 -7.25
CA SER A 167 16.13 6.08 -7.20
C SER A 167 16.98 6.36 -5.97
N VAL A 168 17.42 5.31 -5.28
CA VAL A 168 18.38 5.39 -4.16
C VAL A 168 19.82 5.58 -4.66
N PHE A 169 20.14 4.95 -5.80
CA PHE A 169 21.45 5.00 -6.43
C PHE A 169 21.43 6.01 -7.59
N ARG A 170 22.45 6.86 -7.68
CA ARG A 170 22.62 7.82 -8.76
C ARG A 170 23.97 7.63 -9.41
#